data_AF-A0A1H2W861-F1
#
_entry.id   AF-A0A1H2W861-F1
#
_cell.length_a   1.000
_cell.length_b   1.000
_cell.length_c   1.000
_cell.angle_alpha   90.00
_cell.angle_beta   90.00
_cell.angle_gamma   90.00
#
_symmetry.space_group_name_H-M   'P 1'
#
loop_
_entity.id
_entity.type
_entity.pdbx_description
1 polymer ?
#
loop_
_entity_poly.entity_id
_entity_poly.type
_entity_poly.pdbx_seq_one_letter_code
_entity_poly.pdbx_strand_id
1 'polypeptide(L)'
;MNDKEHLDQEEIFSQVLRAGRRTYFFDVRATKADDYYLTVTESKKFTHDDGTFHYKKHKIYLYKEDFAEFNEMLQAATDYIINEKGEEVISERHQKDFKRPSEAAVEVEATSESFTDVSFDDI
;
A
#
# COMPACT_ATOMS: atom_id res chain seq x y z
N MET A 1 8.79 17.98 -16.95
CA MET A 1 7.38 18.40 -17.12
C MET A 1 6.71 18.25 -15.77
N ASN A 2 5.87 19.22 -15.42
CA ASN A 2 5.57 19.64 -14.06
C ASN A 2 4.57 18.68 -13.39
N ASP A 3 5.02 17.78 -12.51
CA ASP A 3 4.14 16.92 -11.69
C ASP A 3 3.13 17.74 -10.87
N LYS A 4 3.40 19.04 -10.66
CA LYS A 4 2.54 19.99 -9.97
C LYS A 4 1.32 20.44 -10.77
N GLU A 5 1.39 20.53 -12.10
CA GLU A 5 0.25 21.01 -12.90
C GLU A 5 -0.83 19.94 -13.09
N HIS A 6 -0.50 18.65 -12.96
CA HIS A 6 -1.49 17.56 -12.94
C HIS A 6 -2.11 17.32 -11.55
N LEU A 7 -1.58 17.95 -10.49
CA LEU A 7 -2.22 17.91 -9.17
C LEU A 7 -3.44 18.84 -9.09
N ASP A 8 -3.45 19.91 -9.89
CA ASP A 8 -4.54 20.90 -9.96
C ASP A 8 -5.63 20.53 -10.98
N GLN A 9 -5.57 19.34 -11.60
CA GLN A 9 -6.77 18.77 -12.22
C GLN A 9 -7.74 18.43 -11.10
N GLU A 10 -8.57 19.43 -10.79
CA GLU A 10 -9.50 19.59 -9.67
C GLU A 10 -9.87 18.25 -9.03
N GLU A 11 -9.29 18.02 -7.86
CA GLU A 11 -9.69 16.94 -6.98
C GLU A 11 -11.13 17.20 -6.54
N ILE A 12 -12.08 16.54 -7.20
CA ILE A 12 -13.53 16.75 -7.02
C ILE A 12 -13.95 16.33 -5.60
N PHE A 13 -13.34 15.27 -5.09
CA PHE A 13 -13.54 14.76 -3.75
C PHE A 13 -12.24 14.12 -3.26
N SER A 14 -11.95 14.30 -1.98
CA SER A 14 -10.76 13.74 -1.31
C SER A 14 -11.10 13.24 0.07
N GLN A 15 -10.66 12.03 0.41
CA GLN A 15 -10.70 11.51 1.77
C GLN A 15 -9.36 10.91 2.18
N VAL A 16 -8.92 11.23 3.40
CA VAL A 16 -7.62 10.81 3.93
C VAL A 16 -7.81 9.94 5.17
N LEU A 17 -7.17 8.77 5.18
CA LEU A 17 -7.11 7.86 6.32
C LEU A 17 -5.66 7.73 6.80
N ARG A 18 -5.37 8.16 8.03
CA ARG A 18 -4.05 8.02 8.65
C ARG A 18 -4.00 6.76 9.52
N ALA A 19 -3.08 5.85 9.21
CA ALA A 19 -2.91 4.56 9.86
C ALA A 19 -1.42 4.33 10.22
N GLY A 20 -0.96 4.99 11.28
CA GLY A 20 0.42 4.87 11.75
C GLY A 20 1.44 5.39 10.72
N ARG A 21 2.26 4.49 10.16
CA ARG A 21 3.26 4.83 9.11
C ARG A 21 2.67 4.91 7.71
N ARG A 22 1.39 4.60 7.54
CA ARG A 22 0.68 4.66 6.26
C ARG A 22 -0.35 5.77 6.28
N THR A 23 -0.52 6.42 5.15
CA THR A 23 -1.64 7.32 4.88
C THR A 23 -2.29 6.87 3.58
N TYR A 24 -3.59 6.59 3.62
CA TYR A 24 -4.38 6.27 2.45
C TYR A 24 -5.12 7.52 1.98
N PHE A 25 -5.12 7.75 0.67
CA PHE A 25 -5.82 8.85 0.00
C PHE A 25 -6.82 8.23 -0.98
N PHE A 26 -8.05 8.68 -0.91
CA PHE A 26 -9.15 8.30 -1.81
C PHE A 26 -9.60 9.55 -2.55
N ASP A 27 -9.09 9.72 -3.76
CA ASP A 27 -9.30 10.93 -4.57
C ASP A 27 -10.23 10.60 -5.74
N VAL A 28 -11.28 11.41 -5.96
CA VAL A 28 -12.10 11.34 -7.17
C VAL A 28 -11.64 12.43 -8.12
N ARG A 29 -11.38 12.05 -9.37
CA ARG A 29 -10.86 12.94 -10.42
C ARG A 29 -11.66 12.77 -11.72
N ALA A 30 -11.72 13.83 -12.52
CA ALA A 30 -12.30 13.76 -13.86
C ALA A 30 -11.27 13.32 -14.91
N THR A 31 -11.73 12.52 -15.86
CA THR A 31 -11.02 12.23 -17.11
C THR A 31 -11.17 13.39 -18.10
N LYS A 32 -10.46 13.35 -19.22
CA LYS A 32 -10.63 14.32 -20.32
C LYS A 32 -12.04 14.30 -20.93
N ALA A 33 -12.79 13.21 -20.75
CA ALA A 33 -14.15 13.04 -21.25
C ALA A 33 -15.21 13.41 -20.21
N ASP A 34 -14.81 14.07 -19.12
CA ASP A 34 -15.70 14.49 -18.02
C ASP A 34 -16.39 13.34 -17.26
N ASP A 35 -15.86 12.12 -17.35
CA ASP A 35 -16.25 11.02 -16.47
C ASP A 35 -15.32 10.90 -15.27
N TYR A 36 -15.78 10.27 -14.19
CA TYR A 36 -15.05 10.20 -12.92
C TYR A 36 -14.39 8.85 -12.71
N TYR A 37 -13.20 8.89 -12.11
CA TYR A 37 -12.46 7.71 -11.67
C TYR A 37 -11.91 7.93 -10.27
N LEU A 38 -11.69 6.82 -9.55
CA LEU A 38 -11.12 6.81 -8.21
C LEU A 38 -9.62 6.55 -8.29
N THR A 39 -8.84 7.33 -7.55
CA THR A 39 -7.44 7.04 -7.27
C THR A 39 -7.31 6.67 -5.81
N VAL A 40 -6.83 5.46 -5.52
CA VAL A 40 -6.47 5.07 -4.15
C VAL A 40 -4.95 5.05 -4.03
N THR A 41 -4.40 5.83 -3.10
CA THR A 41 -2.95 5.91 -2.87
C THR A 41 -2.61 5.52 -1.44
N GLU A 42 -1.79 4.49 -1.25
CA GLU A 42 -1.06 4.26 0.02
C GLU A 42 0.26 5.02 -0.03
N SER A 43 0.48 5.96 0.89
CA SER A 43 1.78 6.57 1.16
C SER A 43 2.37 5.97 2.43
N LYS A 44 3.44 5.18 2.31
CA LYS A 44 4.11 4.54 3.44
C LYS A 44 5.43 5.24 3.75
N LYS A 45 5.58 5.66 5.01
CA LYS A 45 6.82 6.22 5.54
C LYS A 45 7.81 5.11 5.87
N PHE A 46 8.99 5.18 5.26
CA PHE A 46 10.15 4.37 5.58
C PHE A 46 11.14 5.22 6.35
N THR A 47 11.61 4.70 7.48
CA THR A 47 12.58 5.35 8.35
C THR A 47 13.80 4.45 8.41
N HIS A 48 14.97 5.02 8.13
CA HIS A 48 16.28 4.37 8.20
C HIS A 48 16.88 4.54 9.61
N ASP A 49 17.91 3.76 9.92
CA ASP A 49 18.52 3.75 11.26
C ASP A 49 19.31 5.02 11.58
N ASP A 50 19.73 5.77 10.55
CA ASP A 50 20.32 7.11 10.66
C ASP A 50 19.29 8.21 10.97
N GLY A 51 18.01 7.85 11.11
CA GLY A 51 16.89 8.75 11.38
C GLY A 51 16.31 9.44 10.13
N THR A 52 16.91 9.24 8.96
CA THR A 52 16.35 9.75 7.70
C THR A 52 15.06 9.00 7.35
N PHE A 53 14.20 9.63 6.55
CA PHE A 53 12.97 9.00 6.10
C PHE A 53 12.62 9.38 4.67
N HIS A 54 11.93 8.48 3.99
CA HIS A 54 11.32 8.71 2.69
C HIS A 54 9.89 8.15 2.66
N TYR A 55 9.07 8.63 1.72
CA TYR A 55 7.73 8.10 1.50
C TYR A 55 7.71 7.32 0.19
N LYS A 56 7.18 6.10 0.22
CA LYS A 56 6.88 5.32 -0.98
C LYS A 56 5.37 5.33 -1.20
N LYS A 57 4.95 5.72 -2.40
CA LYS A 57 3.53 5.73 -2.79
C LYS A 57 3.21 4.50 -3.62
N HIS A 58 2.14 3.81 -3.29
CA HIS A 58 1.49 2.79 -4.11
C HIS A 58 0.15 3.36 -4.55
N LYS A 59 -0.10 3.43 -5.85
CA LYS A 59 -1.28 4.07 -6.41
C LYS A 59 -2.00 3.08 -7.34
N ILE A 60 -3.30 3.00 -7.19
CA ILE A 60 -4.19 2.31 -8.12
C ILE A 60 -5.18 3.32 -8.71
N TYR A 61 -5.57 3.08 -9.95
CA TYR A 61 -6.64 3.79 -10.64
C TYR A 61 -7.78 2.82 -10.84
N LEU A 62 -8.98 3.23 -10.49
CA LEU A 62 -10.19 2.44 -10.65
C LEU A 62 -11.17 3.26 -11.47
N TYR A 63 -11.61 2.69 -12.60
CA TYR A 63 -12.59 3.31 -13.47
C TYR A 63 -14.00 2.84 -13.12
N LYS A 64 -14.99 3.64 -13.51
CA LYS A 64 -16.36 3.55 -13.03
C LYS A 64 -17.05 2.24 -13.40
N GLU A 65 -16.69 1.66 -14.55
CA GLU A 65 -17.16 0.37 -15.04
C GLU A 65 -16.84 -0.78 -14.07
N ASP A 66 -15.74 -0.69 -13.33
CA ASP A 66 -15.24 -1.77 -12.48
C ASP A 66 -15.69 -1.61 -11.01
N PHE A 67 -16.35 -0.51 -10.64
CA PHE A 67 -16.64 -0.17 -9.24
C PHE A 67 -17.48 -1.23 -8.54
N ALA A 68 -18.47 -1.81 -9.22
CA ALA A 68 -19.37 -2.78 -8.61
C ALA A 68 -18.62 -4.06 -8.23
N GLU A 69 -17.93 -4.66 -9.19
CA GLU A 69 -17.18 -5.91 -9.00
C GLU A 69 -16.01 -5.72 -8.04
N PHE A 70 -15.26 -4.62 -8.16
CA PHE A 70 -14.17 -4.31 -7.25
C PHE A 70 -14.64 -4.18 -5.79
N ASN A 71 -15.76 -3.48 -5.55
CA ASN A 71 -16.30 -3.33 -4.20
C ASN A 71 -16.79 -4.66 -3.63
N GLU A 72 -17.44 -5.51 -4.43
CA GLU A 72 -17.89 -6.84 -4.00
C GLU A 72 -16.69 -7.72 -3.61
N MET A 73 -15.66 -7.77 -4.46
CA MET A 73 -14.45 -8.56 -4.18
C MET A 73 -13.68 -8.02 -2.98
N LEU A 74 -13.58 -6.69 -2.85
CA LEU A 74 -12.92 -6.06 -1.70
C LEU A 74 -13.65 -6.39 -0.40
N GLN A 75 -14.98 -6.27 -0.39
CA GLN A 75 -15.79 -6.60 0.77
C GLN A 75 -15.67 -8.08 1.13
N ALA A 76 -15.82 -8.99 0.16
CA ALA A 76 -15.68 -10.43 0.40
C ALA A 76 -14.31 -10.79 0.98
N ALA A 77 -13.23 -10.17 0.47
CA ALA A 77 -11.88 -10.38 0.98
C ALA A 77 -11.71 -9.85 2.42
N THR A 78 -12.24 -8.66 2.74
CA THR A 78 -12.17 -8.11 4.10
C THR A 78 -13.01 -8.91 5.09
N ASP A 79 -14.20 -9.32 4.69
CA ASP A 79 -15.11 -10.12 5.52
C ASP A 79 -14.50 -11.49 5.82
N TYR A 80 -13.88 -12.12 4.82
CA TYR A 80 -13.16 -13.38 5.02
C TYR A 80 -12.05 -13.26 6.07
N ILE A 81 -11.25 -12.17 6.02
CA ILE A 81 -10.18 -11.94 7.01
C ILE A 81 -10.76 -11.82 8.42
N ILE A 82 -11.84 -11.05 8.58
CA ILE A 82 -12.49 -10.84 9.88
C ILE A 82 -13.12 -12.12 10.40
N ASN A 83 -13.80 -12.89 9.55
CA ASN A 83 -14.41 -14.15 9.95
C ASN A 83 -13.37 -15.20 10.41
N GLU A 84 -12.21 -15.25 9.74
CA GLU A 84 -11.17 -16.24 10.05
C GLU A 84 -10.24 -15.85 11.22
N LYS A 85 -10.07 -14.54 11.49
CA LYS A 85 -9.08 -14.04 12.47
C LYS A 85 -9.66 -13.10 13.52
N GLY A 86 -10.93 -12.76 13.45
CA GLY A 86 -11.57 -11.75 14.29
C GLY A 86 -11.12 -10.33 13.94
N GLU A 87 -11.63 -9.36 14.70
CA GLU A 87 -11.27 -7.95 14.55
C GLU A 87 -9.94 -7.57 15.25
N GLU A 88 -9.40 -8.49 16.05
CA GLU A 88 -8.18 -8.23 16.82
C GLU A 88 -6.94 -8.18 15.93
N VAL A 89 -6.24 -7.04 15.97
CA VAL A 89 -5.00 -6.86 15.21
C VAL A 89 -3.83 -7.51 15.94
N ILE A 90 -3.56 -8.78 15.63
CA ILE A 90 -2.40 -9.53 16.14
C ILE A 90 -1.11 -9.18 15.36
N SER A 91 -0.59 -7.97 15.55
CA SER A 91 0.76 -7.65 15.08
C SER A 91 1.64 -7.34 16.28
N GLU A 92 2.82 -7.98 16.36
CA GLU A 92 3.80 -7.69 17.42
C GLU A 92 4.07 -6.19 17.51
N ARG A 93 4.12 -5.48 16.37
CA ARG A 93 4.35 -4.02 16.28
C ARG A 93 3.23 -3.12 16.83
N HIS A 94 2.06 -3.66 17.16
CA HIS A 94 0.93 -2.93 17.74
C HIS A 94 0.70 -3.28 19.22
N GLN A 95 1.47 -4.21 19.79
CA GLN A 95 1.50 -4.38 21.25
C GLN A 95 2.19 -3.15 21.86
N LYS A 96 1.62 -2.61 22.96
CA LYS A 96 2.17 -1.45 23.67
C LYS A 96 3.63 -1.62 24.11
N ASP A 97 4.10 -2.86 24.21
CA ASP A 97 5.43 -3.23 24.68
C ASP A 97 6.39 -3.72 23.58
N PHE A 98 6.08 -3.49 22.29
CA PHE A 98 6.96 -3.93 21.20
C PHE A 98 8.32 -3.21 21.21
N LYS A 99 9.36 -3.93 21.62
CA LYS A 99 10.76 -3.55 21.40
C LYS A 99 11.24 -4.23 20.11
N ARG A 100 11.54 -3.43 19.09
CA ARG A 100 12.23 -3.90 17.87
C ARG A 100 13.54 -4.59 18.32
N PRO A 101 13.79 -5.86 17.99
CA PRO A 101 15.10 -6.45 18.19
C PRO A 101 16.09 -5.66 17.34
N SER A 102 17.11 -5.07 17.98
CA SER A 102 18.25 -4.53 17.27
C SER A 102 18.94 -5.66 16.51
N GLU A 103 19.21 -5.45 15.22
CA GLU A 103 19.95 -6.37 14.34
C GLU A 103 21.44 -6.46 14.75
N ALA A 104 21.71 -6.99 15.94
CA ALA A 104 23.07 -7.14 16.50
C ALA A 104 23.40 -8.61 16.82
N ALA A 105 22.82 -9.56 16.09
CA ALA A 105 23.16 -10.98 16.19
C ALA A 105 22.81 -11.77 14.91
N VAL A 106 23.35 -11.35 13.75
CA VAL A 106 23.49 -12.25 12.59
C VAL A 106 24.89 -12.06 12.00
N GLU A 107 25.89 -12.54 12.73
CA GLU A 107 27.10 -13.09 12.14
C GLU A 107 27.02 -14.60 12.36
N VAL A 108 26.73 -15.40 11.32
CA VAL A 108 27.39 -16.69 11.01
C VAL A 108 27.05 -17.05 9.54
N GLU A 109 28.11 -17.05 8.74
CA GLU A 109 28.41 -17.85 7.54
C GLU A 109 27.57 -17.70 6.26
N ALA A 110 28.23 -17.11 5.26
CA ALA A 110 28.01 -17.35 3.85
C ALA A 110 28.28 -18.82 3.50
N THR A 111 27.26 -19.52 3.00
CA THR A 111 27.43 -20.52 1.93
C THR A 111 26.39 -20.25 0.86
N SER A 112 26.87 -19.75 -0.26
CA SER A 112 26.16 -19.54 -1.50
C SER A 112 25.99 -20.87 -2.23
N GLU A 113 24.79 -21.45 -2.33
CA GLU A 113 24.46 -22.38 -3.43
C GLU A 113 22.97 -22.25 -3.85
N SER A 114 22.81 -21.69 -5.07
CA SER A 114 21.73 -21.85 -6.05
C SER A 114 20.27 -21.57 -5.64
N PHE A 115 19.83 -20.33 -5.89
CA PHE A 115 18.43 -20.06 -6.22
C PHE A 115 18.21 -20.47 -7.68
N THR A 116 17.20 -21.30 -7.93
CA THR A 116 16.81 -21.76 -9.26
C THR A 116 16.45 -20.59 -10.16
N ASP A 117 17.23 -20.43 -11.24
CA ASP A 117 16.94 -19.52 -12.35
C ASP A 117 15.73 -20.08 -13.13
N VAL A 118 14.59 -19.39 -13.04
CA VAL A 118 13.38 -19.73 -13.81
C VAL A 118 13.27 -18.71 -14.94
N SER A 119 13.72 -19.08 -16.13
CA SER A 119 13.57 -18.30 -17.36
C SER A 119 12.14 -18.42 -17.89
N PHE A 120 11.39 -17.30 -17.93
CA PHE A 120 10.11 -17.20 -18.63
C PHE A 120 10.35 -16.67 -20.04
N ASP A 121 10.56 -17.58 -20.99
CA ASP A 121 10.67 -17.26 -22.41
C ASP A 121 9.94 -18.31 -23.28
N ASP A 122 8.77 -18.78 -22.80
CA ASP A 122 7.75 -19.46 -23.63
C ASP A 122 6.44 -19.73 -22.84
N ILE A 123 5.62 -18.69 -22.64
CA ILE A 123 4.15 -18.82 -22.44
C ILE A 123 3.41 -17.54 -22.87
#